data_AF-A0A2S9GCG1-F1
#
_entry.id   AF-A0A2S9GCG1-F1
#
_cell.length_a   1.000
_cell.length_b   1.000
_cell.length_c   1.000
_cell.angle_alpha   90.00
_cell.angle_beta   90.00
_cell.angle_gamma   90.00
#
_symmetry.space_group_name_H-M   'P 1'
#
loop_
_entity.id
_entity.type
_entity.pdbx_description
1 polymer ?
#
loop_
_entity_poly.entity_id
_entity_poly.type
_entity_poly.pdbx_seq_one_letter_code
_entity_poly.pdbx_strand_id
1 'polypeptide(L)'
;QYNRVLLQRHNAAGTPVRVVHAGIDTAAYRFRPRGIPPEGEVRTLTVASLQQYKGHEVLLEALAMGGSAVDRITLDLIGDGVLR
;
A
#
# COMPACT_ATOMS: atom_id res chain seq x y z
N GLN A 1 18.02 3.08 -6.61
CA GLN A 1 18.70 4.40 -6.63
C GLN A 1 17.77 5.57 -6.26
N TYR A 2 16.44 5.46 -6.42
CA TYR A 2 15.46 6.52 -6.14
C TYR A 2 15.67 7.27 -4.80
N ASN A 3 15.68 6.59 -3.66
CA ASN A 3 15.75 7.24 -2.34
C ASN A 3 17.00 8.10 -2.17
N ARG A 4 18.15 7.65 -2.70
CA ARG A 4 19.41 8.40 -2.60
C ARG A 4 19.34 9.70 -3.41
N VAL A 5 18.80 9.65 -4.62
CA VAL A 5 18.62 10.83 -5.48
C VAL A 5 17.67 11.83 -4.83
N LEU A 6 16.55 11.34 -4.27
CA LEU A 6 15.59 12.18 -3.54
C LEU A 6 16.28 12.90 -2.37
N LEU A 7 17.02 12.18 -1.53
CA LEU A 7 17.70 12.75 -0.37
C LEU A 7 18.79 13.75 -0.77
N GLN A 8 19.55 13.48 -1.82
CA GLN A 8 20.58 14.40 -2.33
C GLN A 8 20.00 15.75 -2.76
N ARG A 9 18.82 15.76 -3.40
CA ARG A 9 18.14 17.01 -3.82
C ARG A 9 17.78 17.91 -2.64
N HIS A 10 17.61 17.34 -1.45
CA HIS A 10 17.23 18.07 -0.24
C HIS A 10 18.38 18.21 0.79
N ASN A 11 19.60 17.82 0.43
CA ASN A 11 20.77 17.82 1.33
C ASN A 11 21.83 18.86 0.90
N ALA A 12 21.41 20.13 0.78
CA ALA A 12 22.29 21.22 0.32
C ALA A 12 23.55 21.41 1.18
N ALA A 13 23.47 21.08 2.48
CA ALA A 13 24.58 21.20 3.42
C ALA A 13 25.61 20.06 3.32
N GLY A 14 25.37 19.04 2.49
CA GLY A 14 26.32 17.94 2.30
C GLY A 14 26.46 16.99 3.50
N THR A 15 25.48 16.96 4.40
CA THR A 15 25.49 16.07 5.56
C THR A 15 25.62 14.60 5.12
N PRO A 16 26.50 13.78 5.71
CA PRO A 16 26.58 12.36 5.37
C PRO A 16 25.25 11.62 5.64
N VAL A 17 24.68 10.99 4.61
CA VAL A 17 23.41 10.25 4.72
C VAL A 17 23.62 8.77 4.45
N ARG A 18 23.22 7.93 5.40
CA ARG A 18 23.13 6.47 5.23
C ARG A 18 21.69 6.08 4.93
N VAL A 19 21.47 5.52 3.74
CA VAL A 19 20.17 4.92 3.39
C VAL A 19 20.11 3.51 3.95
N VAL A 20 19.13 3.24 4.81
CA VAL A 20 18.80 1.90 5.29
C VAL A 20 17.53 1.46 4.57
N HIS A 21 17.61 0.31 3.89
CA HIS A 21 16.45 -0.30 3.25
C HIS A 21 15.80 -1.25 4.25
N ALA A 22 14.62 -0.89 4.74
CA ALA A 22 13.81 -1.79 5.56
C ALA A 22 13.28 -2.92 4.67
N GLY A 23 13.60 -4.16 5.03
CA GLY A 23 13.19 -5.36 4.31
C GLY A 23 12.88 -6.49 5.28
N ILE A 24 12.29 -7.55 4.74
CA ILE A 24 11.98 -8.78 5.47
C ILE A 24 12.64 -9.96 4.75
N ASP A 25 12.90 -11.05 5.48
CA ASP A 25 13.31 -12.30 4.85
C ASP A 25 12.10 -12.91 4.12
N THR A 26 12.10 -12.86 2.80
CA THR A 26 10.99 -13.38 2.00
C THR A 26 10.92 -14.90 2.02
N ALA A 27 12.01 -15.61 2.34
CA ALA A 27 12.00 -17.08 2.45
C ALA A 27 11.19 -17.56 3.66
N ALA A 28 11.08 -16.74 4.70
CA ALA A 28 10.24 -17.01 5.87
C ALA A 28 8.73 -16.94 5.58
N TYR A 29 8.32 -16.40 4.42
CA TYR A 29 6.91 -16.22 4.05
C TYR A 29 6.59 -16.97 2.76
N ARG A 30 5.88 -18.09 2.88
CA ARG A 30 5.46 -18.87 1.71
C ARG A 30 4.52 -18.04 0.82
N PHE A 31 5.02 -17.67 -0.36
CA PHE A 31 4.20 -17.03 -1.40
C PHE A 31 3.58 -18.06 -2.34
N ARG A 32 2.33 -17.83 -2.72
CA ARG A 32 1.65 -18.53 -3.81
C ARG A 32 0.94 -17.49 -4.69
N PRO A 33 1.19 -17.44 -6.00
CA PRO A 33 0.41 -16.61 -6.91
C PRO A 33 -1.08 -16.95 -6.81
N ARG A 34 -1.92 -15.91 -6.73
CA ARG A 34 -3.38 -16.04 -6.75
C ARG A 34 -3.92 -15.24 -7.93
N GLY A 35 -4.70 -15.90 -8.78
CA GLY A 35 -5.50 -15.22 -9.79
C GLY A 35 -6.76 -14.63 -9.18
N ILE A 36 -7.38 -13.70 -9.90
CA ILE A 36 -8.72 -13.21 -9.55
C ILE A 36 -9.73 -14.28 -9.99
N PRO A 37 -10.61 -14.77 -9.10
CA PRO A 37 -11.65 -15.72 -9.48
C PRO A 37 -12.57 -15.14 -10.56
N PRO A 38 -12.95 -15.92 -11.60
CA PRO A 38 -13.80 -15.44 -12.68
C PRO A 38 -15.21 -15.09 -12.19
N GLU A 39 -15.66 -15.69 -11.09
CA GLU A 39 -16.98 -15.53 -10.47
C GLU A 39 -16.86 -15.47 -8.93
N GLY A 40 -17.90 -14.95 -8.27
CA GLY A 40 -17.98 -14.86 -6.81
C GLY A 40 -17.27 -13.64 -6.18
N GLU A 41 -17.39 -13.50 -4.87
CA GLU A 41 -16.81 -12.39 -4.10
C GLU A 41 -15.28 -12.34 -4.25
N VAL A 42 -14.74 -11.12 -4.39
CA VAL A 42 -13.30 -10.84 -4.36
C VAL A 42 -12.97 -10.14 -3.05
N ARG A 43 -12.29 -10.84 -2.14
CA ARG A 43 -11.87 -10.26 -0.86
C ARG A 43 -10.53 -9.55 -1.00
N THR A 44 -10.49 -8.29 -0.58
CA THR A 44 -9.32 -7.43 -0.57
C THR A 44 -9.00 -7.00 0.85
N LEU A 45 -7.72 -6.82 1.15
CA LEU A 45 -7.23 -6.42 2.47
C LEU A 45 -6.26 -5.25 2.28
N THR A 46 -6.51 -4.17 3.02
CA THR A 46 -5.57 -3.05 3.14
C THR A 46 -5.17 -2.93 4.62
N VAL A 47 -3.87 -3.01 4.90
CA VAL A 47 -3.33 -2.84 6.25
C VAL A 47 -2.47 -1.59 6.30
N ALA A 48 -2.98 -0.55 6.96
CA ALA A 48 -2.29 0.73 7.09
C ALA A 48 -2.82 1.53 8.28
N SER A 49 -1.96 2.38 8.87
CA SER A 49 -2.42 3.38 9.83
C SER A 49 -3.43 4.32 9.18
N LEU A 50 -4.56 4.60 9.83
CA LEU A 50 -5.64 5.43 9.30
C LEU A 50 -5.28 6.92 9.38
N GLN A 51 -4.48 7.38 8.42
CA GLN A 51 -4.01 8.75 8.25
C GLN A 51 -4.18 9.18 6.78
N GLN A 52 -4.36 10.48 6.53
CA GLN A 52 -4.65 11.00 5.17
C GLN A 52 -3.56 10.62 4.14
N TYR A 53 -2.28 10.72 4.52
CA TYR A 53 -1.17 10.45 3.60
C TYR A 53 -1.12 9.00 3.08
N LYS A 54 -1.86 8.07 3.69
CA LYS A 54 -1.98 6.69 3.22
C LYS A 54 -2.95 6.52 2.05
N GLY A 55 -3.74 7.55 1.73
CA GLY A 55 -4.55 7.59 0.51
C GLY A 55 -5.80 6.70 0.52
N HIS A 56 -6.38 6.41 1.70
CA HIS A 56 -7.60 5.61 1.81
C HIS A 56 -8.79 6.22 1.04
N GLU A 57 -8.88 7.55 0.98
CA GLU A 57 -9.89 8.27 0.19
C GLU A 57 -9.83 7.86 -1.28
N VAL A 58 -8.65 7.88 -1.89
CA VAL A 58 -8.44 7.47 -3.29
C VAL A 58 -8.86 6.02 -3.53
N LEU A 59 -8.56 5.11 -2.58
CA LEU A 59 -9.00 3.72 -2.65
C LEU A 59 -10.54 3.62 -2.63
N LEU A 60 -11.19 4.32 -1.70
CA LEU A 60 -12.65 4.28 -1.55
C LEU A 60 -13.36 4.94 -2.74
N GLU A 61 -12.83 6.04 -3.27
CA GLU A 61 -13.32 6.67 -4.49
C GLU A 61 -13.24 5.73 -5.69
N ALA A 62 -12.10 5.04 -5.86
CA ALA A 62 -11.94 4.06 -6.94
C ALA A 62 -12.93 2.89 -6.81
N LEU A 63 -13.20 2.43 -5.59
CA LEU A 63 -14.23 1.41 -5.34
C LEU A 63 -15.65 1.93 -5.61
N ALA A 64 -15.92 3.20 -5.30
CA ALA A 64 -17.21 3.84 -5.53
C ALA A 64 -17.53 4.06 -7.01
N MET A 65 -16.52 4.07 -7.90
CA MET A 65 -16.74 4.13 -9.35
C MET A 65 -17.56 2.94 -9.88
N GLY A 66 -17.53 1.80 -9.19
CA GLY A 66 -18.29 0.61 -9.52
C GLY A 66 -17.90 -0.05 -10.85
N GLY A 67 -18.74 -0.98 -11.30
CA GLY A 67 -18.57 -1.75 -12.52
C GLY A 67 -18.24 -3.22 -12.23
N SER A 68 -18.42 -4.09 -13.23
CA SER A 68 -18.36 -5.54 -13.04
C SER A 68 -17.07 -6.08 -12.40
N ALA A 69 -15.96 -5.36 -12.55
CA ALA A 69 -14.68 -5.67 -11.93
C ALA A 69 -14.56 -5.27 -10.45
N VAL A 70 -15.35 -4.28 -10.01
CA VAL A 70 -15.28 -3.64 -8.69
C VAL A 70 -16.47 -4.03 -7.80
N ASP A 71 -17.65 -4.22 -8.37
CA ASP A 71 -18.90 -4.48 -7.64
C ASP A 71 -18.86 -5.78 -6.81
N ARG A 72 -17.91 -6.67 -7.10
CA ARG A 72 -17.68 -7.93 -6.40
C ARG A 72 -16.65 -7.83 -5.28
N ILE A 73 -16.06 -6.66 -5.07
CA ILE A 73 -14.99 -6.46 -4.09
C ILE A 73 -15.58 -6.22 -2.71
N THR A 74 -15.11 -7.01 -1.74
CA THR A 74 -15.24 -6.73 -0.31
C THR A 74 -13.89 -6.29 0.22
N LEU A 75 -13.83 -5.14 0.90
CA LEU A 75 -12.60 -4.57 1.46
C LEU A 75 -12.58 -4.71 2.98
N ASP A 76 -11.57 -5.41 3.49
CA ASP A 76 -11.15 -5.33 4.88
C ASP A 76 -10.09 -4.21 5.01
N LEU A 77 -10.45 -3.09 5.64
CA LEU A 77 -9.51 -2.00 5.96
C LEU A 77 -9.09 -2.09 7.43
N ILE A 78 -7.85 -2.50 7.67
CA ILE A 78 -7.33 -2.81 9.01
C ILE A 78 -6.25 -1.81 9.41
N GLY A 79 -6.43 -1.22 10.59
CA GLY A 79 -5.48 -0.31 11.20
C GLY A 79 -6.17 0.64 12.18
N ASP A 80 -5.40 1.62 12.63
CA ASP A 80 -5.83 2.62 13.60
C ASP A 80 -5.17 3.97 13.28
N GLY A 81 -5.70 5.06 13.85
CA GLY A 81 -5.19 6.41 13.65
C GLY A 81 -6.29 7.47 13.75
N VAL A 82 -5.94 8.70 13.38
CA VAL A 82 -6.80 9.88 13.50
C VAL A 82 -8.06 9.86 12.62
N LEU A 83 -8.16 8.94 11.66
CA LEU A 83 -9.33 8.77 10.78
C LEU A 83 -10.27 7.64 11.23
N ARG A 84 -10.06 7.04 12.41
CA ARG A 84 -10.94 6.03 12.99
C ARG A 84 -11.99 6.64 13.92
#